data_AF-A0A968MSK3-F1
#
_entry.id   AF-A0A968MSK3-F1
#
_cell.length_a   1.000
_cell.length_b   1.000
_cell.length_c   1.000
_cell.angle_alpha   90.00
_cell.angle_beta   90.00
_cell.angle_gamma   90.00
#
_symmetry.space_group_name_H-M   'P 1'
#
loop_
_entity.id
_entity.type
_entity.pdbx_description
1 polymer ?
#
loop_
_entity_poly.entity_id
_entity_poly.type
_entity_poly.pdbx_seq_one_letter_code
_entity_poly.pdbx_strand_id
1 'polypeptide(L)'
;MYTIKDYYIDDKGFLMKLSGKYTSHVPVANGFIGSPLNFKKSLDVMTLLKTGKRSILAELYQLAKYIEENEFWKAQIQQIYVNSKYDFELIPRVGSHIILFGDISNCEEKFGNLESLYINGLNTVGWNKYETIKFEI
;
A
#
# COMPACT_ATOMS: atom_id res chain seq x y z
N MET A 1 25.09 -11.93 -8.59
CA MET A 1 23.67 -12.33 -8.58
C MET A 1 22.85 -11.04 -8.71
N TYR A 2 22.02 -10.90 -9.75
CA TYR A 2 21.27 -9.66 -9.97
C TYR A 2 20.01 -9.64 -9.09
N THR A 3 19.95 -8.70 -8.14
CA THR A 3 18.75 -8.40 -7.37
C THR A 3 17.84 -7.54 -8.24
N ILE A 4 16.65 -8.04 -8.58
CA ILE A 4 15.61 -7.23 -9.23
C ILE A 4 15.15 -6.21 -8.20
N LYS A 5 15.36 -4.92 -8.48
CA LYS A 5 14.97 -3.83 -7.58
C LYS A 5 13.50 -3.44 -7.74
N ASP A 6 12.97 -3.58 -8.96
CA ASP A 6 11.64 -3.09 -9.33
C ASP A 6 10.84 -4.16 -10.07
N TYR A 7 9.55 -4.25 -9.76
CA TYR A 7 8.64 -5.24 -10.33
C TYR A 7 7.18 -4.83 -10.18
N TYR A 8 6.31 -5.48 -10.96
CA TYR A 8 4.86 -5.39 -10.80
C TYR A 8 4.32 -6.66 -10.13
N ILE A 9 3.16 -6.54 -9.52
CA ILE A 9 2.31 -7.66 -9.13
C ILE A 9 0.99 -7.47 -9.89
N ASP A 10 0.52 -8.52 -10.57
CA ASP A 10 -0.75 -8.47 -11.30
C ASP A 10 -1.97 -8.59 -10.37
N ASP A 11 -3.17 -8.47 -10.95
CA ASP A 11 -4.47 -8.56 -10.27
C ASP A 11 -4.76 -9.95 -9.65
N LYS A 12 -3.96 -10.95 -10.01
CA LYS A 12 -4.02 -12.32 -9.48
C LYS A 12 -2.93 -12.59 -8.45
N GLY A 13 -2.07 -11.62 -8.15
CA GLY A 13 -1.00 -11.75 -7.16
C GLY A 13 0.29 -12.36 -7.71
N PHE A 14 0.47 -12.46 -9.03
CA PHE A 14 1.71 -12.94 -9.63
C PHE A 14 2.70 -11.82 -9.91
N LEU A 15 3.97 -12.10 -9.64
CA LEU A 15 5.07 -11.19 -9.95
C LEU A 15 5.33 -11.09 -11.47
N MET A 16 5.43 -9.86 -11.95
CA MET A 16 5.79 -9.52 -13.33
C MET A 16 7.05 -8.66 -13.37
N LYS A 17 7.95 -8.95 -14.32
CA LYS A 17 9.12 -8.11 -14.58
C LYS A 17 8.70 -6.83 -15.30
N LEU A 18 9.46 -5.75 -15.07
CA LEU A 18 9.33 -4.54 -15.87
C LEU A 18 9.57 -4.85 -17.36
N SER A 19 8.72 -4.28 -18.21
CA SER A 19 8.92 -4.21 -19.65
C SER A 19 9.23 -2.76 -20.01
N GLY A 20 10.34 -2.51 -20.70
CA GLY A 20 10.69 -1.15 -21.16
C GLY A 20 9.72 -0.56 -22.20
N LYS A 21 8.65 -1.28 -22.55
CA LYS A 21 7.63 -0.88 -23.53
C LYS A 21 6.29 -0.48 -22.89
N TYR A 22 6.15 -0.58 -21.57
CA TYR A 22 4.86 -0.38 -20.91
C TYR A 22 5.02 0.27 -19.53
N THR A 23 4.22 1.30 -19.27
CA THR A 23 4.08 1.94 -17.96
C THR A 23 2.65 1.76 -17.47
N SER A 24 2.46 0.99 -16.40
CA SER A 24 1.14 0.79 -15.78
C SER A 24 0.81 1.95 -14.85
N HIS A 25 -0.45 2.40 -14.86
CA HIS A 25 -0.95 3.39 -13.90
C HIS A 25 -1.49 2.68 -12.66
N VAL A 26 -0.59 2.16 -11.82
CA VAL A 26 -0.89 1.37 -10.62
C VAL A 26 -0.36 2.05 -9.37
N PRO A 27 -0.92 1.75 -8.17
CA PRO A 27 -0.34 2.19 -6.91
C PRO A 27 1.14 1.78 -6.80
N VAL A 28 1.97 2.72 -6.34
CA VAL A 28 3.40 2.47 -6.14
C VAL A 28 3.64 2.09 -4.68
N ALA A 29 4.46 1.07 -4.46
CA ALA A 29 4.92 0.69 -3.14
C ALA A 29 6.44 0.60 -3.07
N ASN A 30 7.02 1.10 -1.99
CA ASN A 30 8.46 1.09 -1.74
C ASN A 30 8.77 1.02 -0.22
N GLY A 31 10.06 0.95 0.12
CA GLY A 31 10.53 0.86 1.51
C GLY A 31 11.07 -0.53 1.87
N PHE A 32 10.84 -0.97 3.11
CA PHE A 32 11.34 -2.24 3.66
C PHE A 32 10.50 -3.44 3.19
N ILE A 33 10.32 -3.55 1.88
CA ILE A 33 9.63 -4.67 1.23
C ILE A 33 10.68 -5.73 0.93
N GLY A 34 10.53 -6.93 1.51
CA GLY A 34 11.43 -8.04 1.22
C GLY A 34 11.50 -8.32 -0.27
N SER A 35 12.72 -8.38 -0.83
CA SER A 35 12.90 -8.82 -2.21
C SER A 35 12.41 -10.27 -2.33
N PRO A 36 11.49 -10.60 -3.25
CA PRO A 36 11.13 -11.99 -3.47
C PRO A 36 12.35 -12.73 -4.01
N LEU A 37 12.99 -13.52 -3.14
CA LEU A 37 14.31 -14.12 -3.36
C LEU A 37 14.38 -15.06 -4.59
N ASN A 38 13.24 -15.40 -5.21
CA ASN A 38 13.17 -16.36 -6.30
C ASN A 38 12.08 -16.03 -7.35
N PHE A 39 12.27 -14.96 -8.14
CA PHE A 39 11.47 -14.66 -9.35
C PHE A 39 11.37 -15.82 -10.37
N LYS A 40 12.21 -16.86 -10.24
CA LYS A 40 12.17 -18.05 -11.11
C LYS A 40 10.98 -18.97 -10.85
N LYS A 41 10.37 -18.91 -9.67
CA LYS A 41 9.04 -19.49 -9.41
C LYS A 41 8.05 -18.34 -9.54
N SER A 42 6.97 -18.55 -10.29
CA SER A 42 5.80 -17.66 -10.26
C SER A 42 5.34 -17.56 -8.80
N LEU A 43 5.78 -16.53 -8.09
CA LEU A 43 5.36 -16.31 -6.72
C LEU A 43 3.93 -15.81 -6.79
N ASP A 44 3.01 -16.66 -6.36
CA ASP A 44 1.63 -16.29 -6.09
C ASP A 44 1.58 -15.77 -4.65
N VAL A 45 1.40 -14.46 -4.49
CA VAL A 45 1.29 -13.79 -3.19
C VAL A 45 0.14 -14.38 -2.35
N MET A 46 -0.91 -14.91 -2.98
CA MET A 46 -2.02 -15.57 -2.29
C MET A 46 -1.60 -16.84 -1.57
N THR A 47 -0.54 -17.52 -2.03
CA THR A 47 0.00 -18.68 -1.31
C THR A 47 0.68 -18.28 -0.01
N LEU A 48 1.27 -17.07 0.06
CA LEU A 48 1.90 -16.57 1.28
C LEU A 48 0.87 -16.34 2.38
N LEU A 49 -0.31 -15.84 2.02
CA LEU A 49 -1.43 -15.65 2.94
C LEU A 49 -1.87 -16.97 3.61
N LYS A 50 -1.82 -18.08 2.87
CA LYS A 50 -2.25 -19.40 3.35
C LYS A 50 -1.26 -20.04 4.35
N THR A 51 -0.05 -19.52 4.45
CA THR A 51 0.98 -20.09 5.34
C THR A 51 0.76 -19.78 6.82
N GLY A 52 -0.15 -18.86 7.15
CA GLY A 52 -0.38 -18.40 8.52
C GLY A 52 0.77 -17.59 9.13
N LYS A 53 1.86 -17.39 8.38
CA LYS A 53 2.97 -16.51 8.78
C LYS A 53 2.75 -15.12 8.21
N ARG A 54 3.08 -14.11 9.00
CA ARG A 54 3.09 -12.71 8.55
C ARG A 54 3.98 -12.56 7.32
N SER A 55 3.43 -11.95 6.26
CA SER A 55 4.14 -11.68 5.01
C SER A 55 3.83 -10.25 4.57
N ILE A 56 4.83 -9.38 4.66
CA ILE A 56 4.70 -7.96 4.30
C ILE A 56 4.27 -7.78 2.84
N LEU A 57 4.80 -8.61 1.93
CA LEU A 57 4.41 -8.55 0.52
C LEU A 57 2.92 -8.91 0.33
N ALA A 58 2.41 -9.83 1.15
CA ALA A 58 1.02 -10.26 1.05
C ALA A 58 0.04 -9.27 1.69
N GLU A 59 0.40 -8.71 2.85
CA GLU A 59 -0.34 -7.62 3.47
C GLU A 59 -0.36 -6.38 2.57
N LEU A 60 0.79 -6.02 1.99
CA LEU A 60 0.90 -4.91 1.03
C LEU A 60 0.00 -5.12 -0.18
N TYR A 61 -0.03 -6.33 -0.74
CA TYR A 61 -0.90 -6.65 -1.87
C TYR A 61 -2.38 -6.49 -1.50
N GLN A 62 -2.79 -6.97 -0.32
CA GLN A 62 -4.16 -6.82 0.17
C GLN A 62 -4.54 -5.35 0.35
N LEU A 63 -3.66 -4.56 0.96
CA LEU A 63 -3.87 -3.13 1.19
C LEU A 63 -3.96 -2.36 -0.14
N ALA A 64 -3.04 -2.61 -1.06
CA ALA A 64 -3.06 -2.00 -2.39
C ALA A 64 -4.34 -2.35 -3.17
N LYS A 65 -4.78 -3.61 -3.08
CA LYS A 65 -6.03 -4.07 -3.71
C LYS A 65 -7.25 -3.38 -3.10
N TYR A 66 -7.33 -3.29 -1.78
CA TYR A 66 -8.41 -2.56 -1.09
C TYR A 66 -8.50 -1.11 -1.55
N ILE A 67 -7.35 -0.42 -1.64
CA ILE A 67 -7.29 0.97 -2.12
C ILE A 67 -7.74 1.06 -3.58
N GLU A 68 -7.28 0.15 -4.45
CA GLU A 68 -7.59 0.17 -5.89
C GLU A 68 -9.06 -0.17 -6.20
N GLU A 69 -9.70 -1.00 -5.38
CA GLU A 69 -11.11 -1.37 -5.51
C GLU A 69 -12.08 -0.30 -4.97
N ASN A 70 -11.58 0.68 -4.19
CA ASN A 70 -12.37 1.78 -3.66
C ASN A 70 -12.06 3.08 -4.41
N GLU A 71 -13.02 3.59 -5.20
CA GLU A 71 -12.85 4.79 -6.03
C GLU A 71 -12.43 6.04 -5.22
N PHE A 72 -12.91 6.20 -3.99
CA PHE A 72 -12.50 7.31 -3.13
C PHE A 72 -11.02 7.16 -2.74
N TRP A 73 -10.61 6.02 -2.18
CA TRP A 73 -9.23 5.82 -1.74
C TRP A 73 -8.24 5.77 -2.88
N LYS A 74 -8.60 5.18 -4.02
CA LYS A 74 -7.82 5.22 -5.26
C LYS A 74 -7.52 6.66 -5.72
N ALA A 75 -8.50 7.55 -5.59
CA ALA A 75 -8.34 8.96 -5.90
C ALA A 75 -7.52 9.71 -4.84
N GLN A 76 -7.51 9.26 -3.58
CA GLN A 76 -6.80 9.94 -2.49
C GLN A 76 -5.37 9.46 -2.28
N ILE A 77 -5.05 8.17 -2.47
CA ILE A 77 -3.74 7.58 -2.16
C ILE A 77 -2.87 7.47 -3.41
N GLN A 78 -1.63 7.93 -3.30
CA GLN A 78 -0.63 7.88 -4.38
C GLN A 78 0.36 6.73 -4.21
N GLN A 79 0.83 6.52 -2.99
CA GLN A 79 1.92 5.60 -2.69
C GLN A 79 1.72 4.95 -1.32
N ILE A 80 2.19 3.71 -1.20
CA ILE A 80 2.28 2.98 0.07
C ILE A 80 3.77 2.83 0.41
N TYR A 81 4.18 3.31 1.57
CA TYR A 81 5.54 3.13 2.07
C TYR A 81 5.55 2.10 3.20
N VAL A 82 6.49 1.15 3.14
CA VAL A 82 6.73 0.20 4.23
C VAL A 82 7.92 0.68 5.03
N ASN A 83 7.71 1.06 6.29
CA ASN A 83 8.77 1.59 7.14
C ASN A 83 9.63 0.48 7.76
N SER A 84 10.67 0.86 8.50
CA SER A 84 11.63 -0.09 9.09
C SER A 84 11.04 -1.01 10.16
N LYS A 85 9.84 -0.72 10.66
CA LYS A 85 9.08 -1.58 11.58
C LYS A 85 8.13 -2.52 10.86
N TYR A 86 8.10 -2.46 9.52
CA TYR A 86 7.16 -3.15 8.66
C TYR A 86 5.71 -2.71 8.84
N ASP A 87 5.51 -1.45 9.21
CA ASP A 87 4.20 -0.81 9.20
C ASP A 87 3.99 -0.07 7.88
N PHE A 88 2.72 0.09 7.50
CA PHE A 88 2.30 0.79 6.31
C PHE A 88 2.07 2.27 6.59
N GLU A 89 2.61 3.10 5.71
CA GLU A 89 2.38 4.54 5.65
C GLU A 89 1.75 4.86 4.30
N LEU A 90 0.60 5.54 4.30
CA LEU A 90 -0.08 5.94 3.07
C LEU A 90 0.27 7.39 2.76
N ILE A 91 0.71 7.63 1.52
CA ILE A 91 1.04 8.95 1.00
C ILE A 91 -0.12 9.42 0.13
N PRO A 92 -0.84 10.48 0.53
CA PRO A 92 -1.93 11.04 -0.25
C PRO A 92 -1.46 11.72 -1.54
N ARG A 93 -2.35 11.85 -2.53
CA ARG A 93 -2.14 12.67 -3.73
C ARG A 93 -2.20 14.16 -3.45
N VAL A 94 -2.97 14.57 -2.45
CA VAL A 94 -3.22 15.97 -2.09
C VAL A 94 -3.00 16.16 -0.60
N GLY A 95 -2.34 17.26 -0.25
CA GLY A 95 -1.90 17.56 1.11
C GLY A 95 -0.45 17.14 1.34
N SER A 96 0.10 17.57 2.47
CA SER A 96 1.49 17.27 2.88
C SER A 96 1.56 16.29 4.05
N HIS A 97 0.43 15.69 4.44
CA HIS A 97 0.38 14.77 5.56
C HIS A 97 0.76 13.34 5.16
N ILE A 98 1.33 12.62 6.12
CA ILE A 98 1.54 11.17 6.04
C ILE A 98 0.48 10.48 6.90
N ILE A 99 -0.13 9.42 6.38
CA ILE A 99 -1.05 8.57 7.16
C ILE A 99 -0.26 7.39 7.71
N LEU A 100 -0.06 7.35 9.03
CA LEU A 100 0.52 6.18 9.71
C LEU A 100 -0.60 5.15 9.90
N PHE A 101 -0.64 4.17 9.00
CA PHE A 101 -1.70 3.16 8.94
C PHE A 101 -1.43 1.98 9.88
N GLY A 102 -0.15 1.70 10.16
CA GLY A 102 0.24 0.53 10.95
C GLY A 102 0.17 -0.74 10.10
N ASP A 103 -0.22 -1.85 10.71
CA ASP A 103 -0.54 -3.08 9.97
C ASP A 103 -1.93 -3.03 9.29
N ILE A 104 -2.29 -4.11 8.60
CA ILE A 104 -3.60 -4.25 7.94
C ILE A 104 -4.73 -4.70 8.86
N SER A 105 -4.52 -4.81 10.18
CA SER A 105 -5.60 -5.13 11.10
C SER A 105 -6.64 -4.02 11.12
N ASN A 106 -7.91 -4.40 11.27
CA ASN A 106 -9.06 -3.47 11.31
C ASN A 106 -9.08 -2.49 10.11
N CYS A 107 -8.63 -2.95 8.94
CA CYS A 107 -8.46 -2.13 7.73
C CYS A 107 -9.72 -1.32 7.39
N GLU A 108 -10.89 -1.95 7.38
CA GLU A 108 -12.17 -1.29 7.08
C GLU A 108 -12.50 -0.17 8.08
N GLU A 109 -12.30 -0.41 9.38
CA GLU A 109 -12.55 0.59 10.42
C GLU A 109 -11.58 1.77 10.31
N LYS A 110 -10.29 1.49 10.11
CA LYS A 110 -9.26 2.53 9.90
C LYS A 110 -9.61 3.41 8.70
N PHE A 111 -10.00 2.81 7.58
CA PHE A 111 -10.43 3.57 6.40
C PHE A 111 -11.75 4.33 6.64
N GLY A 112 -12.74 3.76 7.33
CA GLY A 112 -13.97 4.50 7.68
C GLY A 112 -13.71 5.73 8.55
N ASN A 113 -12.80 5.62 9.52
CA ASN A 113 -12.38 6.75 10.35
C ASN A 113 -11.60 7.81 9.55
N LEU A 114 -10.70 7.37 8.67
CA LEU A 114 -9.95 8.25 7.77
C LEU A 114 -10.89 8.98 6.79
N GLU A 115 -11.91 8.29 6.26
CA GLU A 115 -12.93 8.89 5.38
C GLU A 115 -13.69 9.99 6.10
N SER A 116 -14.15 9.69 7.32
CA SER A 116 -14.87 10.64 8.17
C SER A 116 -14.03 11.90 8.44
N LEU A 117 -12.72 11.73 8.66
CA LEU A 117 -11.78 12.85 8.83
C LEU A 117 -11.59 13.64 7.53
N TYR A 118 -11.50 12.98 6.38
CA TYR A 118 -11.35 13.65 5.09
C TYR A 118 -12.58 14.47 4.73
N ILE A 119 -13.76 13.85 4.82
CA ILE A 119 -15.03 14.46 4.43
C ILE A 119 -15.39 15.61 5.37
N ASN A 120 -15.33 15.39 6.69
CA ASN A 120 -15.86 16.35 7.66
C ASN A 120 -14.77 17.27 8.25
N GLY A 121 -13.54 16.78 8.38
CA GLY A 121 -12.43 17.51 9.00
C GLY A 121 -11.63 18.33 7.99
N LEU A 122 -10.91 17.67 7.07
CA LEU A 122 -9.95 18.33 6.17
C LEU A 122 -10.62 19.29 5.19
N ASN A 123 -11.80 18.96 4.68
CA ASN A 123 -12.57 19.87 3.82
C ASN A 123 -13.01 21.15 4.54
N THR A 124 -13.14 21.12 5.87
CA THR A 124 -13.59 22.26 6.68
C THR A 124 -12.41 23.08 7.19
N VAL A 125 -11.33 22.42 7.61
CA VAL A 125 -10.21 23.04 8.35
C VAL A 125 -9.01 23.34 7.45
N GLY A 126 -8.91 22.68 6.29
CA GLY A 126 -7.85 22.81 5.31
C GLY A 126 -6.82 21.68 5.35
N TRP A 127 -6.37 21.26 4.16
CA TRP A 127 -5.51 20.09 3.93
C TRP A 127 -4.09 20.21 4.49
N ASN A 128 -3.58 21.42 4.67
CA ASN A 128 -2.20 21.66 5.12
C ASN A 128 -2.08 21.85 6.63
N LYS A 129 -3.13 21.55 7.40
CA LYS A 129 -3.13 21.71 8.87
C LYS A 129 -2.39 20.61 9.60
N TYR A 130 -2.29 19.42 9.01
CA TYR A 130 -1.68 18.26 9.66
C TYR A 130 -0.44 17.84 8.89
N GLU A 131 0.63 17.54 9.61
CA GLU A 131 1.82 16.91 9.03
C GLU A 131 1.70 15.38 9.08
N THR A 132 0.91 14.83 10.02
CA THR A 132 0.75 13.39 10.20
C THR A 132 -0.62 13.06 10.79
N ILE A 133 -1.24 11.99 10.30
CA ILE A 133 -2.49 11.43 10.82
C ILE A 133 -2.22 9.98 11.23
N LYS A 134 -2.57 9.60 12.47
CA LYS A 134 -2.26 8.28 13.04
C LYS A 134 -3.51 7.43 13.23
N PHE A 135 -3.44 6.17 12.81
CA PHE A 135 -4.46 5.15 13.04
C PHE A 135 -3.86 3.83 13.60
N GLU A 136 -2.63 3.87 14.10
CA GLU A 136 -2.08 2.81 14.94
C GLU A 136 -2.94 2.69 16.21
N ILE A 137 -3.49 1.50 16.46
CA ILE A 137 -4.16 1.14 17.73
C ILE A 137 -3.22 0.20 18.49
#